data_AF-A0A3D1BT95-F1
#
_entry.id   AF-A0A3D1BT95-F1
#
_cell.length_a   1.000
_cell.length_b   1.000
_cell.length_c   1.000
_cell.angle_alpha   90.00
_cell.angle_beta   90.00
_cell.angle_gamma   90.00
#
_symmetry.space_group_name_H-M   'P 1'
#
loop_
_entity.id
_entity.type
_entity.pdbx_description
1 polymer ?
#
loop_
_entity_poly.entity_id
_entity_poly.type
_entity_poly.pdbx_seq_one_letter_code
_entity_poly.pdbx_strand_id
1 'polypeptide(L)'
;SDGEKTSAMIRLNWPGIEKVSRVWLFDHPGLKDQVTSGMLVFSDGSTIKVGELPNDARSCKQVIFDEKEISWIAFMVTSVSETTRNAGLAEFAVFRK
;
A
#
# COMPACT_ATOMS: atom_id res chain seq x y z
N SER A 1 13.70 0.20 -9.76
CA SER A 1 13.06 -1.07 -9.33
C SER A 1 13.95 -2.18 -9.84
N ASP A 2 14.55 -2.98 -8.94
CA ASP A 2 15.50 -4.06 -9.24
C ASP A 2 14.83 -5.45 -9.20
N GLY A 3 13.63 -5.61 -9.78
CA GLY A 3 12.99 -6.93 -9.91
C GLY A 3 12.36 -7.53 -8.65
N GLU A 4 12.18 -6.74 -7.58
CA GLU A 4 11.47 -7.14 -6.36
C GLU A 4 9.96 -7.30 -6.65
N LYS A 5 9.44 -8.54 -6.63
CA LYS A 5 8.02 -8.83 -6.94
C LYS A 5 7.13 -8.97 -5.69
N THR A 6 7.56 -9.77 -4.72
CA THR A 6 6.78 -10.12 -3.50
C THR A 6 7.44 -9.60 -2.20
N SER A 7 8.44 -8.74 -2.36
CA SER A 7 9.19 -8.10 -1.27
C SER A 7 9.22 -6.58 -1.40
N ALA A 8 8.58 -6.03 -2.44
CA ALA A 8 8.44 -4.60 -2.61
C ALA A 8 7.66 -4.02 -1.41
N MET A 9 8.30 -3.10 -0.70
CA MET A 9 7.73 -2.40 0.46
C MET A 9 7.97 -0.91 0.31
N ILE A 10 6.95 -0.13 0.66
CA ILE A 10 7.08 1.30 0.90
C ILE A 10 6.67 1.59 2.35
N ARG A 11 7.44 2.44 3.05
CA ARG A 11 7.13 2.91 4.40
C ARG A 11 7.10 4.42 4.45
N LEU A 12 6.05 4.97 5.04
CA LEU A 12 5.93 6.38 5.39
C LEU A 12 6.20 6.51 6.90
N ASN A 13 7.08 7.44 7.27
CA ASN A 13 7.43 7.71 8.67
C ASN A 13 7.12 9.17 8.97
N TRP A 14 6.58 9.44 10.16
CA TRP A 14 6.31 10.78 10.67
C TRP A 14 7.21 11.11 11.86
N PRO A 15 7.55 12.40 12.10
CA PRO A 15 8.32 12.81 13.28
C PRO A 15 7.62 12.56 14.61
N GLY A 16 6.29 12.41 14.60
CA GLY A 16 5.46 12.18 15.77
C GLY A 16 4.31 11.22 15.47
N ILE A 17 3.46 11.01 16.48
CA ILE A 17 2.26 10.18 16.35
C ILE A 17 1.18 10.93 15.57
N GLU A 18 0.60 10.26 14.59
CA GLU A 18 -0.50 10.74 13.75
C GLU A 18 -1.76 9.90 13.97
N LYS A 19 -2.92 10.55 13.98
CA LYS A 19 -4.23 9.89 13.98
C LYS A 19 -4.67 9.64 12.54
N VAL A 20 -4.75 8.37 12.16
CA VAL A 20 -5.11 7.96 10.78
C VAL A 20 -6.27 6.98 10.79
N SER A 21 -7.11 7.02 9.77
CA SER A 21 -8.26 6.11 9.63
C SER A 21 -8.55 5.69 8.19
N ARG A 22 -7.78 6.22 7.23
CA ARG A 22 -7.97 5.92 5.81
C ARG A 22 -6.65 5.94 5.05
N VAL A 23 -6.53 5.00 4.13
CA VAL A 23 -5.44 4.91 3.16
C VAL A 23 -6.04 4.78 1.76
N TRP A 24 -5.42 5.45 0.78
CA TRP A 24 -5.60 5.19 -0.64
C TRP A 24 -4.31 4.61 -1.22
N LEU A 25 -4.47 3.52 -1.97
CA LEU A 25 -3.40 2.91 -2.73
C LEU A 25 -3.80 2.91 -4.20
N PHE A 26 -2.91 3.43 -5.05
CA PHE A 26 -3.04 3.37 -6.50
C PHE A 26 -1.93 2.48 -7.04
N ASP A 27 -2.31 1.52 -7.86
CA ASP A 27 -1.36 0.59 -8.49
C ASP A 27 -0.47 1.30 -9.51
N HIS A 28 0.41 0.56 -10.17
CA HIS A 28 1.17 1.05 -11.30
C HIS A 28 0.23 1.45 -12.48
N PRO A 29 0.47 2.58 -13.18
CA PRO A 29 -0.40 3.00 -14.31
C PRO A 29 -0.35 2.05 -15.52
N GLY A 30 0.72 1.25 -15.63
CA GLY A 30 0.89 0.26 -16.67
C GLY A 30 0.23 -1.08 -16.29
N LEU A 31 -0.65 -1.58 -17.15
CA LEU A 31 -1.52 -2.75 -16.94
C LEU A 31 -0.81 -4.11 -16.72
N LYS A 32 0.52 -4.15 -16.83
CA LYS A 32 1.32 -5.39 -16.74
C LYS A 32 1.83 -5.67 -15.35
N ASP A 33 1.94 -4.63 -14.52
CA ASP A 33 2.68 -4.66 -13.26
C ASP A 33 1.74 -4.54 -12.06
N GLN A 34 0.70 -5.39 -12.05
CA GLN A 34 -0.40 -5.29 -11.10
C GLN A 34 -0.03 -5.86 -9.74
N VAL A 35 -0.40 -5.16 -8.66
CA VAL A 35 -0.44 -5.70 -7.31
C VAL A 35 -1.78 -6.39 -7.05
N THR A 36 -1.73 -7.70 -6.80
CA THR A 36 -2.93 -8.52 -6.55
C THR A 36 -3.22 -8.72 -5.07
N SER A 37 -2.22 -8.56 -4.20
CA SER A 37 -2.44 -8.46 -2.75
C SER A 37 -1.29 -7.78 -2.03
N GLY A 38 -1.59 -7.20 -0.87
CA GLY A 38 -0.60 -6.68 0.04
C GLY A 38 -1.08 -6.59 1.49
N MET A 39 -0.27 -5.98 2.33
CA MET A 39 -0.55 -5.80 3.74
C MET A 39 -0.09 -4.42 4.21
N LEU A 40 -0.97 -3.70 4.89
CA LEU A 40 -0.60 -2.55 5.69
C LEU A 40 -0.08 -3.04 7.04
N VAL A 41 1.10 -2.56 7.43
CA VAL A 41 1.71 -2.80 8.74
C VAL A 41 1.87 -1.45 9.42
N PHE A 42 1.44 -1.37 10.67
CA PHE A 42 1.39 -0.14 11.44
C PHE A 42 2.44 -0.16 12.56
N SER A 43 2.86 1.01 13.03
CA SER A 43 3.82 1.12 14.13
C SER A 43 3.32 0.56 15.48
N ASP A 44 2.01 0.43 15.64
CA ASP A 44 1.38 -0.22 16.79
C ASP A 44 1.47 -1.77 16.72
N GLY A 45 2.07 -2.32 15.66
CA GLY A 45 2.22 -3.75 15.43
C GLY A 45 1.00 -4.41 14.77
N SER A 46 -0.10 -3.69 14.58
CA SER A 46 -1.28 -4.20 13.90
C SER A 46 -1.06 -4.28 12.38
N THR A 47 -1.91 -5.07 11.73
CA THR A 47 -1.86 -5.28 10.28
C THR A 47 -3.25 -5.30 9.65
N ILE A 48 -3.36 -4.83 8.41
CA ILE A 48 -4.58 -4.93 7.60
C ILE A 48 -4.22 -5.56 6.25
N LYS A 49 -4.90 -6.65 5.89
CA LYS A 49 -4.78 -7.24 4.56
C LYS A 49 -5.45 -6.33 3.53
N VAL A 50 -4.78 -6.15 2.39
CA VAL A 50 -5.28 -5.41 1.24
C VAL A 50 -5.39 -6.38 0.07
N GLY A 51 -6.58 -6.48 -0.50
CA GLY A 51 -6.78 -7.25 -1.73
C GLY A 51 -6.24 -6.55 -2.97
N GLU A 52 -6.65 -7.03 -4.12
CA GLU A 52 -6.24 -6.50 -5.42
C GLU A 52 -6.43 -4.98 -5.55
N LEU A 53 -5.41 -4.32 -6.10
CA LEU A 53 -5.44 -2.92 -6.50
C LEU A 53 -5.98 -2.80 -7.93
N PRO A 54 -6.75 -1.74 -8.25
CA PRO A 54 -7.17 -1.47 -9.63
C PRO A 54 -5.97 -1.30 -10.58
N ASN A 55 -5.89 -2.14 -11.63
CA ASN A 55 -4.73 -2.34 -12.52
C ASN A 55 -4.35 -1.16 -13.45
N ASP A 56 -4.88 0.04 -13.26
CA ASP A 56 -4.65 1.16 -14.19
C ASP A 56 -4.38 2.50 -13.50
N ALA A 57 -4.29 2.50 -12.17
CA ALA A 57 -4.14 3.70 -11.35
C ALA A 57 -5.21 4.79 -11.55
N ARG A 58 -6.33 4.50 -12.24
CA ARG A 58 -7.41 5.49 -12.45
C ARG A 58 -8.35 5.60 -11.25
N SER A 59 -8.35 4.58 -10.41
CA SER A 59 -9.07 4.55 -9.14
C SER A 59 -8.18 3.97 -8.05
N CYS A 60 -8.45 4.37 -6.80
CA CYS A 60 -7.73 3.83 -5.67
C CYS A 60 -8.41 2.57 -5.13
N LYS A 61 -7.60 1.73 -4.50
CA LYS A 61 -8.08 0.89 -3.40
C LYS A 61 -8.16 1.74 -2.15
N GLN A 62 -9.38 2.02 -1.70
CA GLN A 62 -9.62 2.65 -0.41
C GLN A 62 -9.66 1.60 0.71
N VAL A 63 -8.87 1.84 1.75
CA VAL A 63 -8.87 1.04 2.98
C VAL A 63 -9.30 1.96 4.13
N ILE A 64 -10.44 1.66 4.74
CA ILE A 64 -10.98 2.36 5.92
C ILE A 64 -10.84 1.43 7.12
N PHE A 65 -10.45 1.99 8.27
CA PHE A 65 -10.28 1.25 9.51
C PHE A 65 -10.50 2.17 10.71
N ASP A 66 -10.64 1.58 11.89
CA ASP A 66 -10.74 2.34 13.14
C ASP A 66 -9.53 3.25 13.34
N GLU A 67 -9.71 4.39 13.99
CA GLU A 67 -8.63 5.36 14.20
C GLU A 67 -7.41 4.70 14.87
N LYS A 68 -6.23 4.93 14.29
CA LYS A 68 -4.95 4.48 14.81
C LYS A 68 -4.04 5.66 15.09
N GLU A 69 -3.35 5.58 16.21
CA GLU A 69 -2.28 6.50 16.61
C GLU A 69 -0.93 5.86 16.28
N ILE A 70 -0.30 6.28 15.18
CA ILE A 70 0.90 5.63 14.63
C ILE A 70 1.99 6.64 14.26
N SER A 71 3.25 6.21 14.31
CA SER A 71 4.40 7.00 13.85
C SER A 71 4.93 6.55 12.48
N TRP A 72 4.51 5.38 12.01
CA TRP A 72 4.79 4.91 10.65
C TRP A 72 3.73 3.91 10.18
N ILE A 73 3.60 3.82 8.86
CA ILE A 73 2.83 2.79 8.16
C ILE A 73 3.66 2.27 6.99
N ALA A 74 3.62 0.97 6.75
CA ALA A 74 4.22 0.34 5.59
C ALA A 74 3.18 -0.41 4.78
N PHE A 75 3.28 -0.36 3.46
CA PHE A 75 2.60 -1.27 2.57
C PHE A 75 3.60 -2.29 2.03
N MET A 76 3.31 -3.56 2.25
CA MET A 76 4.10 -4.69 1.76
C MET A 76 3.32 -5.43 0.68
N VAL A 77 3.89 -5.55 -0.51
CA VAL A 77 3.30 -6.34 -1.60
C VAL A 77 3.49 -7.82 -1.28
N THR A 78 2.39 -8.58 -1.24
CA THR A 78 2.43 -10.03 -0.98
C THR A 78 2.20 -10.87 -2.22
N SER A 79 1.53 -10.33 -3.24
CA SER A 79 1.42 -10.96 -4.55
C SER A 79 1.22 -9.94 -5.66
N VAL A 80 1.63 -10.34 -6.86
CA VAL A 80 1.48 -9.57 -8.11
C VAL A 80 0.92 -10.47 -9.20
N SER A 81 0.48 -9.89 -10.32
CA SER A 81 0.07 -10.68 -11.49
C SER A 81 1.27 -11.40 -12.12
N GLU A 82 0.99 -12.44 -12.90
CA GLU A 82 2.04 -13.24 -13.56
C GLU A 82 2.86 -12.43 -14.57
N THR A 83 2.28 -11.37 -15.13
CA THR A 83 2.94 -10.49 -16.10
C THR A 83 3.86 -9.47 -15.45
N THR A 84 3.77 -9.29 -14.12
CA THR A 84 4.52 -8.26 -13.40
C THR A 84 6.01 -8.50 -13.50
N ARG A 85 6.71 -7.48 -14.00
CA ARG A 85 8.17 -7.40 -14.06
C ARG A 85 8.70 -6.59 -12.89
N ASN A 86 8.00 -5.50 -12.55
CA ASN A 86 8.40 -4.57 -11.50
C ASN A 86 7.17 -4.12 -10.72
N ALA A 87 6.98 -4.61 -9.49
CA ALA A 87 5.91 -4.12 -8.63
C ALA A 87 6.14 -2.63 -8.30
N GLY A 88 5.08 -1.83 -8.35
CA GLY A 88 5.15 -0.40 -8.05
C GLY A 88 3.77 0.18 -7.75
N LEU A 89 3.75 1.32 -7.06
CA LEU A 89 2.54 2.10 -6.82
C LEU A 89 2.66 3.43 -7.55
N ALA A 90 1.56 3.91 -8.13
CA ALA A 90 1.48 5.30 -8.55
C ALA A 90 1.40 6.23 -7.34
N GLU A 91 0.65 5.84 -6.31
CA GLU A 91 0.43 6.68 -5.13
C GLU A 91 0.09 5.86 -3.88
N PHE A 92 0.61 6.31 -2.73
CA PHE A 92 0.25 5.85 -1.40
C PHE A 92 -0.08 7.07 -0.55
N ALA A 93 -1.37 7.33 -0.35
CA ALA A 93 -1.86 8.46 0.43
C ALA A 93 -2.45 7.98 1.76
N VAL A 94 -2.03 8.63 2.85
CA VAL A 94 -2.53 8.39 4.21
C VAL A 94 -3.28 9.62 4.67
N PHE A 95 -4.52 9.43 5.09
CA PHE A 95 -5.38 10.53 5.52
C PHE A 95 -5.44 10.57 7.03
N ARG A 96 -5.04 11.73 7.56
CA ARG A 96 -5.32 12.11 8.94
C ARG A 96 -6.81 12.33 9.12
N LYS A 97 -7.27 12.15 10.34
CA LYS A 97 -8.61 12.58 10.74
C LYS A 97 -8.62 14.05 11.12
#